data_AF-A0A7S0DRD5-F1
#
_entry.id   AF-A0A7S0DRD5-F1
#
_cell.length_a   1.000
_cell.length_b   1.000
_cell.length_c   1.000
_cell.angle_alpha   90.00
_cell.angle_beta   90.00
_cell.angle_gamma   90.00
#
_symmetry.space_group_name_H-M   'P 1'
#
loop_
_entity.id
_entity.type
_entity.pdbx_description
1 polymer ?
#
loop_
_entity_poly.entity_id
_entity_poly.type
_entity_poly.pdbx_seq_one_letter_code
_entity_poly.pdbx_strand_id
1 'polypeptide(L)'
;KLVMKLFDKVHAMVEVKDQLVFVLIDEVESLATVRQQGSAEPSDAIRAVNALLTQLDRLKIYENVVILATSNITGAIDIAFLDRADIKQYIGLPGEQARLEILRSCLVELERRGVLGDDSKGSNDNTLRFLLERLSKQSKGLSGRTLRKLPFKCHAYFGGDEDTVS
;
A
#
# COMPACT_ATOMS: atom_id res chain seq x y z
N LYS A 1 14.60 -23.68 3.10
CA LYS A 1 15.08 -23.84 1.70
C LYS A 1 14.55 -22.78 0.74
N LEU A 2 13.28 -22.34 0.85
CA LEU A 2 12.71 -21.33 -0.06
C LEU A 2 13.30 -19.92 0.13
N VAL A 3 13.44 -19.46 1.37
CA VAL A 3 14.00 -18.13 1.70
C VAL A 3 15.41 -17.97 1.12
N MET A 4 16.29 -18.97 1.29
CA MET A 4 17.64 -18.90 0.74
C MET A 4 17.65 -18.77 -0.79
N LYS A 5 16.85 -19.58 -1.50
CA LYS A 5 16.73 -19.49 -2.97
C LYS A 5 16.22 -18.12 -3.45
N LEU A 6 15.35 -17.48 -2.68
CA LEU A 6 14.90 -16.12 -2.98
C LEU A 6 16.07 -15.15 -2.88
N PHE A 7 16.82 -15.18 -1.78
CA PHE A 7 17.95 -14.27 -1.58
C PHE A 7 19.12 -14.55 -2.51
N ASP A 8 19.34 -15.80 -2.94
CA ASP A 8 20.35 -16.10 -3.97
C ASP A 8 20.07 -15.32 -5.26
N LYS A 9 18.80 -15.20 -5.65
CA LYS A 9 18.39 -14.37 -6.80
C LYS A 9 18.57 -12.88 -6.54
N VAL A 10 18.24 -12.42 -5.33
CA VAL A 10 18.40 -11.01 -4.97
C VAL A 10 19.89 -10.63 -4.98
N HIS A 11 20.77 -11.46 -4.42
CA HIS A 11 22.22 -11.23 -4.45
C HIS A 11 22.74 -11.14 -5.89
N ALA A 12 22.30 -12.02 -6.78
CA ALA A 12 22.66 -11.95 -8.20
C ALA A 12 22.22 -10.65 -8.89
N MET A 13 21.10 -10.05 -8.47
CA MET A 13 20.66 -8.74 -8.98
C MET A 13 21.51 -7.61 -8.40
N VAL A 14 21.85 -7.68 -7.12
CA VAL A 14 22.56 -6.63 -6.40
C VAL A 14 24.04 -6.53 -6.80
N GLU A 15 24.66 -7.63 -7.23
CA GLU A 15 26.03 -7.64 -7.76
C GLU A 15 26.21 -6.79 -9.02
N VAL A 16 25.12 -6.48 -9.75
CA VAL A 16 25.15 -5.62 -10.92
C VAL A 16 25.13 -4.15 -10.49
N LYS A 17 26.29 -3.50 -10.50
CA LYS A 17 26.49 -2.14 -9.96
C LYS A 17 25.66 -1.03 -10.61
N ASP A 18 25.21 -1.20 -11.85
CA ASP A 18 24.38 -0.22 -12.57
C ASP A 18 22.86 -0.41 -12.34
N GLN A 19 22.46 -1.24 -11.38
CA GLN A 19 21.06 -1.47 -11.03
C GLN A 19 20.76 -1.02 -9.62
N LEU A 20 19.65 -0.28 -9.44
CA LEU A 20 19.07 0.01 -8.13
C LEU A 20 18.01 -1.05 -7.80
N VAL A 21 18.21 -1.78 -6.70
CA VAL A 21 17.35 -2.89 -6.29
C VAL A 21 16.46 -2.48 -5.13
N PHE A 22 15.15 -2.61 -5.31
CA PHE A 22 14.16 -2.41 -4.24
C PHE A 22 13.69 -3.76 -3.70
N VAL A 23 13.85 -3.98 -2.40
CA VAL A 23 13.30 -5.15 -1.70
C VAL A 23 12.12 -4.70 -0.85
N LEU A 24 10.91 -5.08 -1.26
CA LEU A 24 9.68 -4.79 -0.52
C LEU A 24 9.24 -5.99 0.32
N ILE A 25 8.99 -5.77 1.60
CA ILE A 25 8.46 -6.76 2.54
C ILE A 25 7.15 -6.22 3.12
N ASP A 26 6.04 -6.84 2.74
CA ASP A 26 4.73 -6.45 3.24
C ASP A 26 4.34 -7.24 4.50
N GLU A 27 3.51 -6.63 5.33
CA GLU A 27 2.92 -7.21 6.55
C GLU A 27 3.96 -7.86 7.50
N VAL A 28 5.04 -7.14 7.81
CA VAL A 28 6.13 -7.67 8.66
C VAL A 28 5.70 -8.07 10.07
N GLU A 29 4.56 -7.56 10.56
CA GLU A 29 3.95 -7.99 11.81
C GLU A 29 3.64 -9.49 11.85
N SER A 30 3.37 -10.11 10.70
CA SER A 30 3.12 -11.55 10.60
C SER A 30 4.33 -12.37 11.03
N LEU A 31 5.54 -11.83 10.79
CA LEU A 31 6.82 -12.43 11.21
C LEU A 31 7.03 -12.28 12.72
N ALA A 32 6.53 -11.20 13.32
CA ALA A 32 6.58 -10.95 14.76
C ALA A 32 5.71 -11.97 15.53
N THR A 33 4.49 -12.22 15.06
CA THR A 33 3.56 -13.17 15.67
C THR A 33 4.15 -14.59 15.71
N VAL A 34 4.81 -15.01 14.63
CA VAL A 34 5.52 -16.31 14.55
C VAL A 34 6.59 -16.45 15.63
N ARG A 35 7.27 -15.36 15.99
CA ARG A 35 8.32 -15.37 17.03
C ARG A 35 7.77 -15.39 18.44
N GLN A 36 6.63 -14.75 18.68
CA GLN A 36 5.98 -14.72 20.00
C GLN A 36 5.28 -16.04 20.37
N GLN A 37 4.84 -16.82 19.38
CA GLN A 37 4.13 -18.09 19.60
C GLN A 37 5.05 -19.30 19.84
N GLY A 38 6.38 -19.15 19.79
CA GLY A 38 7.33 -20.26 19.96
C GLY A 38 7.55 -20.65 21.42
N SER A 39 7.20 -21.88 21.79
CA SER A 39 7.58 -22.53 23.05
C SER A 39 8.97 -23.19 22.95
N ALA A 40 9.76 -23.12 24.04
CA ALA A 40 11.02 -23.79 24.41
C ALA A 40 12.08 -24.21 23.35
N GLU A 41 11.70 -24.72 22.18
CA GLU A 41 12.57 -24.96 21.02
C GLU A 41 12.14 -24.08 19.83
N PRO A 42 13.09 -23.38 19.16
CA PRO A 42 12.72 -22.54 18.02
C PRO A 42 12.17 -23.39 16.88
N SER A 43 10.86 -23.24 16.63
CA SER A 43 10.15 -23.86 15.52
C SER A 43 10.81 -23.51 14.18
N ASP A 44 10.61 -24.34 13.16
CA ASP A 44 11.15 -24.09 11.82
C ASP A 44 10.70 -22.74 11.24
N ALA A 45 9.55 -22.24 11.66
CA ALA A 45 9.05 -20.93 11.31
C ALA A 45 9.93 -19.81 11.90
N ILE A 46 10.31 -19.91 13.18
CA ILE A 46 11.25 -18.96 13.82
C ILE A 46 12.62 -19.00 13.14
N ARG A 47 13.11 -20.20 12.79
CA ARG A 47 14.37 -20.34 12.03
C ARG A 47 14.28 -19.66 10.66
N ALA A 48 13.16 -19.79 9.97
CA ALA A 48 12.94 -19.13 8.68
C ALA A 48 12.93 -17.60 8.81
N VAL A 49 12.29 -17.06 9.85
CA VAL A 49 12.27 -15.60 10.12
C VAL A 49 13.68 -15.10 10.45
N ASN A 50 14.43 -15.81 11.29
CA ASN A 50 15.81 -15.43 11.60
C ASN A 50 16.72 -15.49 10.37
N ALA A 51 16.53 -16.49 9.50
CA ALA A 51 17.25 -16.58 8.23
C ALA A 51 16.90 -15.40 7.30
N LEU A 52 15.62 -15.00 7.22
CA LEU A 52 15.18 -13.82 6.48
C LEU A 52 15.87 -12.55 7.00
N LEU A 53 15.80 -12.28 8.31
CA LEU A 53 16.45 -11.12 8.93
C LEU A 53 17.95 -11.08 8.66
N THR A 54 18.62 -12.24 8.76
CA THR A 54 20.06 -12.37 8.47
C THR A 54 20.37 -12.02 7.02
N GLN A 55 19.51 -12.40 6.06
CA GLN A 55 19.72 -12.05 4.67
C GLN A 55 19.47 -10.56 4.41
N LEU A 56 18.49 -9.94 5.07
CA LEU A 56 18.29 -8.49 4.98
C LEU A 56 19.51 -7.72 5.49
N ASP A 57 20.10 -8.16 6.60
CA ASP A 57 21.33 -7.55 7.14
C ASP A 57 22.49 -7.63 6.13
N ARG A 58 22.59 -8.72 5.35
CA ARG A 58 23.60 -8.84 4.29
C ARG A 58 23.35 -7.91 3.13
N LEU A 59 22.09 -7.56 2.84
CA LEU A 59 21.77 -6.65 1.74
C LEU A 59 22.10 -5.19 2.06
N LYS A 60 22.18 -4.81 3.34
CA LYS A 60 22.48 -3.44 3.78
C LYS A 60 23.87 -2.93 3.41
N ILE A 61 24.82 -3.83 3.13
CA ILE A 61 26.19 -3.44 2.76
C ILE A 61 26.28 -2.90 1.34
N TYR A 62 25.25 -3.13 0.51
CA TYR A 62 25.22 -2.74 -0.87
C TYR A 62 24.58 -1.37 -1.03
N GLU A 63 25.34 -0.42 -1.58
CA GLU A 63 24.91 0.98 -1.76
C GLU A 63 23.76 1.13 -2.76
N ASN A 64 23.54 0.13 -3.62
CA ASN A 64 22.50 0.10 -4.64
C ASN A 64 21.24 -0.66 -4.20
N VAL A 65 21.01 -0.83 -2.90
CA VAL A 65 19.84 -1.53 -2.36
C VAL A 65 19.01 -0.63 -1.47
N VAL A 66 17.69 -0.62 -1.71
CA VAL A 66 16.70 0.02 -0.84
C VAL A 66 15.73 -1.04 -0.33
N ILE A 67 15.65 -1.18 0.99
CA ILE A 67 14.70 -2.10 1.64
C ILE A 67 13.50 -1.29 2.14
N LEU A 68 12.32 -1.69 1.71
CA LEU A 68 11.04 -1.11 2.13
C LEU A 68 10.26 -2.18 2.91
N ALA A 69 9.74 -1.82 4.08
CA ALA A 69 8.93 -2.70 4.89
C ALA A 69 7.63 -2.01 5.31
N THR A 70 6.50 -2.71 5.24
CA THR A 70 5.19 -2.21 5.65
C THR A 70 4.61 -3.06 6.79
N SER A 71 3.89 -2.41 7.70
CA SER A 71 3.15 -3.06 8.79
C SER A 71 1.82 -2.36 9.02
N ASN A 72 0.75 -3.15 9.18
CA ASN A 72 -0.59 -2.63 9.46
C ASN A 72 -0.87 -2.48 10.96
N ILE A 73 -0.09 -3.12 11.83
CA ILE A 73 -0.29 -3.01 13.28
C ILE A 73 0.56 -1.89 13.84
N THR A 74 -0.10 -0.81 14.29
CA THR A 74 0.54 0.26 15.04
C THR A 74 0.95 -0.23 16.42
N GLY A 75 2.25 -0.29 16.69
CA GLY A 75 2.80 -0.60 18.01
C GLY A 75 3.16 -2.07 18.27
N ALA A 76 2.86 -2.99 17.35
CA ALA A 76 3.23 -4.41 17.47
C ALA A 76 4.32 -4.87 16.48
N ILE A 77 5.09 -3.93 15.94
CA ILE A 77 6.21 -4.26 15.05
C ILE A 77 7.30 -4.92 15.90
N ASP A 78 7.86 -6.04 15.40
CA ASP A 78 8.99 -6.73 16.04
C ASP A 78 10.16 -5.76 16.24
N ILE A 79 10.71 -5.74 17.45
CA ILE A 79 11.86 -4.90 17.83
C ILE A 79 13.05 -5.11 16.88
N ALA A 80 13.28 -6.34 16.42
CA ALA A 80 14.38 -6.65 15.51
C ALA A 80 14.23 -5.98 14.13
N PHE A 81 13.01 -5.73 13.66
CA PHE A 81 12.78 -4.94 12.45
C PHE A 81 12.95 -3.44 12.72
N LEU A 82 12.44 -2.95 13.86
CA LEU A 82 12.59 -1.55 14.24
C LEU A 82 14.06 -1.16 14.45
N ASP A 83 14.87 -2.00 15.09
CA ASP A 83 16.30 -1.74 15.29
C ASP A 83 17.08 -1.69 13.98
N ARG A 84 16.56 -2.35 12.94
CA ARG A 84 17.16 -2.43 11.61
C ARG A 84 16.70 -1.34 10.65
N ALA A 85 15.69 -0.54 11.01
CA ALA A 85 15.14 0.47 10.13
C ALA A 85 15.79 1.83 10.38
N ASP A 86 16.42 2.39 9.34
CA ASP A 86 17.01 3.73 9.38
C ASP A 86 15.92 4.81 9.47
N ILE A 87 14.81 4.61 8.75
CA ILE A 87 13.66 5.51 8.71
C ILE A 87 12.42 4.78 9.19
N LYS A 88 11.72 5.37 10.15
CA LYS A 88 10.45 4.88 10.71
C LYS A 88 9.39 5.92 10.44
N GLN A 89 8.47 5.63 9.53
CA GLN A 89 7.40 6.55 9.19
C GLN A 89 6.04 5.92 9.48
N TYR A 90 5.27 6.59 10.32
CA TYR A 90 3.85 6.27 10.46
C TYR A 90 3.05 6.94 9.33
N ILE A 91 2.28 6.14 8.60
CA ILE A 91 1.34 6.61 7.58
C ILE A 91 -0.07 6.39 8.09
N GLY A 92 -0.72 7.47 8.53
CA GLY A 92 -2.11 7.45 8.97
C GLY A 92 -3.11 7.47 7.81
N LEU A 93 -4.38 7.60 8.16
CA LEU A 93 -5.45 7.84 7.18
C LEU A 93 -5.21 9.16 6.42
N PRO A 94 -5.65 9.26 5.15
CA PRO A 94 -5.46 10.46 4.36
C PRO A 94 -6.13 11.68 5.02
N GLY A 95 -5.35 12.77 5.16
CA GLY A 95 -5.85 14.08 5.55
C GLY A 95 -6.83 14.64 4.52
N GLU A 96 -7.54 15.73 4.86
CA GLU A 96 -8.60 16.29 4.00
C GLU A 96 -8.12 16.60 2.58
N GLN A 97 -6.97 17.27 2.45
CA GLN A 97 -6.38 17.57 1.15
C GLN A 97 -6.06 16.31 0.34
N ALA A 98 -5.53 15.27 0.99
CA ALA A 98 -5.26 14.00 0.32
C ALA A 98 -6.54 13.30 -0.13
N ARG A 99 -7.62 13.37 0.66
CA ARG A 99 -8.94 12.83 0.28
C ARG A 99 -9.51 13.60 -0.92
N LEU A 100 -9.40 14.93 -0.91
CA LEU A 100 -9.82 15.79 -2.02
C LEU A 100 -9.09 15.41 -3.32
N GLU A 101 -7.77 15.28 -3.28
CA GLU A 101 -6.99 14.88 -4.46
C GLU A 101 -7.29 13.45 -4.92
N ILE A 102 -7.51 12.51 -4.01
CA ILE A 102 -7.93 11.15 -4.38
C ILE A 102 -9.27 11.20 -5.14
N LEU A 103 -10.27 11.89 -4.59
CA LEU A 103 -11.60 12.01 -5.21
C LEU A 103 -11.51 12.72 -6.58
N ARG A 104 -10.76 13.82 -6.65
CA ARG A 104 -10.51 14.55 -7.91
C ARG A 104 -9.84 13.65 -8.95
N SER A 105 -8.79 12.91 -8.57
CA SER A 105 -8.08 11.99 -9.47
C SER A 105 -8.99 10.88 -10.01
N CYS A 106 -9.90 10.39 -9.18
CA CYS A 106 -10.90 9.40 -9.60
C CYS A 106 -11.88 9.97 -10.64
N LEU A 107 -12.37 11.19 -10.45
CA LEU A 107 -13.27 11.84 -11.42
C LEU A 107 -12.58 12.09 -12.77
N VAL A 108 -11.34 12.60 -12.73
CA VAL A 108 -10.55 12.83 -13.95
C VAL A 108 -10.33 11.53 -14.73
N GLU A 109 -10.07 10.40 -14.06
CA GLU A 109 -9.93 9.12 -14.74
C GLU A 109 -11.27 8.62 -15.30
N LEU A 110 -12.40 8.83 -14.62
CA LEU A 110 -13.71 8.47 -15.15
C LEU A 110 -14.08 9.28 -16.40
N GLU A 111 -13.80 10.58 -16.39
CA GLU A 111 -13.97 11.47 -17.54
C GLU A 111 -13.10 11.01 -18.72
N ARG A 112 -11.81 10.77 -18.47
CA ARG A 112 -10.87 10.25 -19.47
C ARG A 112 -11.34 8.94 -20.09
N ARG A 113 -12.04 8.10 -19.34
CA ARG A 113 -12.58 6.81 -19.81
C ARG A 113 -13.95 6.94 -20.50
N GLY A 114 -14.53 8.13 -20.56
CA GLY A 114 -15.86 8.36 -21.12
C GLY A 114 -16.98 7.72 -20.30
N VAL A 115 -16.73 7.42 -19.01
CA VAL A 115 -17.76 6.88 -18.10
C VAL A 115 -18.70 7.98 -17.63
N LEU A 116 -18.20 9.21 -17.54
CA LEU A 116 -19.02 10.39 -17.31
C LEU A 116 -19.58 10.83 -18.67
N GLY A 117 -20.91 10.91 -18.78
CA GLY A 117 -21.58 11.35 -20.01
C GLY A 117 -21.16 12.75 -20.47
N ASP A 118 -21.44 13.05 -21.74
CA ASP A 118 -21.06 14.30 -22.43
C ASP A 118 -21.80 15.55 -21.90
N ASP A 119 -22.74 15.40 -20.96
CA ASP A 119 -23.43 16.48 -20.23
C ASP A 119 -22.51 17.33 -19.34
N SER A 120 -21.26 16.89 -19.18
CA SER A 120 -20.20 17.56 -18.41
C SER A 120 -19.77 18.93 -18.97
N LYS A 121 -20.20 19.31 -20.18
CA LYS A 121 -19.91 20.64 -20.76
C LYS A 121 -20.69 21.80 -20.09
N GLY A 122 -21.69 21.50 -19.27
CA GLY A 122 -22.54 22.52 -18.62
C GLY A 122 -22.36 22.68 -17.10
N SER A 123 -21.60 21.80 -16.44
CA SER A 123 -21.48 21.85 -14.98
C SER A 123 -20.39 22.85 -14.57
N ASN A 124 -20.79 23.98 -13.97
CA ASN A 124 -19.89 24.99 -13.42
C ASN A 124 -18.75 24.32 -12.60
N ASP A 125 -17.51 24.52 -13.01
CA ASP A 125 -16.29 24.04 -12.31
C ASP A 125 -16.33 24.38 -10.81
N ASN A 126 -16.91 25.53 -10.45
CA ASN A 126 -17.13 25.94 -9.07
C ASN A 126 -18.07 25.02 -8.28
N THR A 127 -19.14 24.49 -8.89
CA THR A 127 -20.06 23.56 -8.23
C THR A 127 -19.38 22.22 -7.98
N LEU A 128 -18.63 21.72 -8.96
CA LEU A 128 -17.90 20.46 -8.83
C LEU A 128 -16.84 20.55 -7.73
N ARG A 129 -16.09 21.67 -7.68
CA ARG A 129 -15.12 21.94 -6.61
C ARG A 129 -15.78 21.97 -5.23
N PHE A 130 -16.89 22.68 -5.09
CA PHE A 130 -17.63 22.74 -3.82
C PHE A 130 -18.12 21.35 -3.37
N LEU A 131 -18.64 20.54 -4.30
CA LEU A 131 -19.05 19.17 -4.01
C LEU A 131 -17.88 18.28 -3.60
N LEU A 132 -16.75 18.37 -4.31
CA LEU A 132 -15.53 17.63 -3.99
C LEU A 132 -14.99 18.01 -2.60
N GLU A 133 -14.97 19.30 -2.27
CA GLU A 133 -14.58 19.77 -0.93
C GLU A 133 -15.49 19.20 0.14
N ARG A 134 -16.81 19.27 -0.07
CA ARG A 134 -17.81 18.72 0.85
C ARG A 134 -17.66 17.20 1.02
N LEU A 135 -17.47 16.45 -0.07
CA LEU A 135 -17.22 15.01 -0.04
C LEU A 135 -15.93 14.69 0.69
N SER A 136 -14.87 15.48 0.50
CA SER A 136 -13.60 15.27 1.21
C SER A 136 -13.76 15.43 2.73
N LYS A 137 -14.56 16.42 3.18
CA LYS A 137 -14.88 16.65 4.60
C LYS A 137 -15.68 15.49 5.18
N GLN A 138 -16.70 15.03 4.45
CA GLN A 138 -17.57 13.91 4.87
C GLN A 138 -16.83 12.56 4.86
N SER A 139 -15.81 12.40 4.01
CA SER A 139 -15.03 11.16 3.89
C SER A 139 -13.96 10.98 4.98
N LYS A 140 -14.03 11.75 6.07
CA LYS A 140 -13.10 11.63 7.21
C LYS A 140 -13.14 10.21 7.79
N GLY A 141 -11.96 9.64 8.03
CA GLY A 141 -11.83 8.27 8.57
C GLY A 141 -11.80 7.17 7.51
N LEU A 142 -12.02 7.48 6.22
CA LEU A 142 -11.90 6.49 5.16
C LEU A 142 -10.44 6.28 4.73
N SER A 143 -10.07 5.03 4.45
CA SER A 143 -8.77 4.70 3.88
C SER A 143 -8.69 5.09 2.40
N GLY A 144 -7.47 5.30 1.88
CA GLY A 144 -7.25 5.53 0.46
C GLY A 144 -7.83 4.41 -0.42
N ARG A 145 -7.74 3.15 0.04
CA ARG A 145 -8.36 1.99 -0.63
C ARG A 145 -9.88 2.14 -0.72
N THR A 146 -10.55 2.55 0.36
CA THR A 146 -12.01 2.75 0.35
C THR A 146 -12.40 3.90 -0.57
N LEU A 147 -11.69 5.03 -0.51
CA LEU A 147 -11.93 6.19 -1.37
C LEU A 147 -11.82 5.84 -2.85
N ARG A 148 -10.77 5.12 -3.25
CA ARG A 148 -10.57 4.68 -4.65
C ARG A 148 -11.58 3.64 -5.12
N LYS A 149 -12.28 2.96 -4.21
CA LYS A 149 -13.38 2.03 -4.54
C LYS A 149 -14.74 2.74 -4.68
N LEU A 150 -14.87 3.99 -4.25
CA LEU A 150 -16.14 4.72 -4.34
C LEU A 150 -16.69 4.83 -5.76
N PRO A 151 -15.89 5.17 -6.80
CA PRO A 151 -16.40 5.26 -8.17
C PRO A 151 -17.10 3.98 -8.64
N PHE A 152 -16.48 2.83 -8.37
CA PHE A 152 -17.04 1.53 -8.72
C PHE A 152 -18.35 1.25 -7.96
N LYS A 153 -18.38 1.53 -6.65
CA LYS A 153 -19.60 1.37 -5.85
C LYS A 153 -20.71 2.28 -6.37
N CYS A 154 -20.44 3.56 -6.59
CA CYS A 154 -21.42 4.50 -7.12
C CYS A 154 -21.99 4.02 -8.46
N HIS A 155 -21.14 3.60 -9.39
CA HIS A 155 -21.60 3.08 -10.67
C HIS A 155 -22.45 1.80 -10.51
N ALA A 156 -22.05 0.87 -9.65
CA ALA A 156 -22.84 -0.35 -9.41
C ALA A 156 -24.19 -0.07 -8.71
N TYR A 157 -24.26 0.93 -7.83
CA TYR A 157 -25.49 1.29 -7.10
C TYR A 157 -26.44 2.17 -7.92
N PHE A 158 -25.93 3.04 -8.80
CA PHE A 158 -26.73 4.04 -9.52
C PHE A 158 -26.80 3.81 -11.04
N GLY A 159 -25.93 2.99 -11.62
CA GLY A 159 -25.90 2.68 -13.05
C GLY A 159 -26.58 1.38 -13.44
N GLY A 160 -27.23 0.68 -12.50
CA GLY A 160 -27.80 -0.66 -12.72
C GLY A 160 -29.19 -0.71 -13.36
N ASP A 161 -29.83 0.44 -13.68
CA ASP A 161 -31.23 0.47 -14.12
C ASP A 161 -31.44 0.79 -15.62
N GLU A 162 -30.41 1.06 -16.43
CA GLU A 162 -30.61 1.45 -17.84
C GLU A 162 -30.69 0.29 -18.85
N ASP A 163 -30.31 -0.95 -18.49
CA ASP A 163 -30.22 -2.08 -19.43
C ASP A 163 -31.37 -3.12 -19.35
N THR A 164 -32.49 -2.82 -18.67
CA THR A 164 -33.59 -3.82 -18.48
C THR A 164 -34.92 -3.50 -19.15
N VAL A 165 -34.97 -2.62 -20.17
CA VAL A 165 -36.16 -2.49 -21.01
C VAL A 165 -35.77 -2.45 -22.49
N SER A 166 -35.74 -3.62 -23.11
CA SER A 166 -35.88 -3.83 -24.56
C SER A 166 -36.88 -4.96 -24.77
#